data_AF-A0A2N2ZSD0-F1
#
_entry.id   AF-A0A2N2ZSD0-F1
#
_cell.length_a   1.000
_cell.length_b   1.000
_cell.length_c   1.000
_cell.angle_alpha   90.00
_cell.angle_beta   90.00
_cell.angle_gamma   90.00
#
_symmetry.space_group_name_H-M   'P 1'
#
loop_
_entity.id
_entity.type
_entity.pdbx_description
1 polymer ?
#
loop_
_entity_poly.entity_id
_entity_poly.type
_entity_poly.pdbx_seq_one_letter_code
_entity_poly.pdbx_strand_id
1 'polypeptide(L)'
;MTRKQRAYILMLLHSSLISERNEKLHSEMKHFGISDSEYQKEVRNVESDFLCGIQRINSNQLNNILKQALQNGVDTTNIIRRLEFFEINKDFHENIIQFVQDYVQAEEPVDVGDLDAEFRGVQVASRDNFNTIINQGWTGDWDLNPDNINPKRVQIASMNDDGLFPRGYYLNADIIDIQEIQYIGKIRYRIFIANPEIINTGNRNVKFIAQPVRYIK
;
A
#
# COMPACT_ATOMS: atom_id res chain seq x y z
N MET A 1 10.69 6.33 17.63
CA MET A 1 10.12 6.37 16.27
C MET A 1 10.87 7.38 15.41
N THR A 2 11.21 7.04 14.18
CA THR A 2 11.88 7.97 13.24
C THR A 2 10.87 8.93 12.59
N ARG A 3 11.35 10.05 12.04
CA ARG A 3 10.49 10.99 11.29
C ARG A 3 9.82 10.33 10.07
N LYS A 4 10.53 9.43 9.36
CA LYS A 4 9.98 8.67 8.23
C LYS A 4 8.83 7.75 8.66
N GLN A 5 9.03 6.97 9.72
CA GLN A 5 7.99 6.09 10.30
C GLN A 5 6.75 6.89 10.72
N ARG A 6 6.96 8.05 11.34
CA ARG A 6 5.89 8.96 11.76
C ARG A 6 5.11 9.50 10.55
N ALA A 7 5.79 10.02 9.53
CA ALA A 7 5.14 10.48 8.31
C ALA A 7 4.35 9.36 7.60
N TYR A 8 4.89 8.14 7.57
CA TYR A 8 4.17 6.97 7.04
C TYR A 8 2.87 6.69 7.81
N ILE A 9 2.92 6.63 9.15
CA ILE A 9 1.71 6.38 9.95
C ILE A 9 0.69 7.50 9.73
N LEU A 10 1.11 8.76 9.74
CA LEU A 10 0.20 9.89 9.52
C LEU A 10 -0.51 9.75 8.17
N MET A 11 0.22 9.42 7.10
CA MET A 11 -0.37 9.18 5.77
C MET A 11 -1.34 8.00 5.77
N LEU A 12 -0.99 6.89 6.44
CA LEU A 12 -1.85 5.72 6.60
C LEU A 12 -3.16 6.08 7.33
N LEU A 13 -3.09 6.86 8.41
CA LEU A 13 -4.28 7.31 9.14
C LEU A 13 -5.15 8.21 8.28
N HIS A 14 -4.54 9.08 7.47
CA HIS A 14 -5.24 9.99 6.56
C HIS A 14 -6.07 9.24 5.53
N SER A 15 -5.48 8.22 4.89
CA SER A 15 -6.12 7.40 3.86
C SER A 15 -7.09 6.35 4.40
N SER A 16 -7.17 6.18 5.73
CA SER A 16 -7.98 5.13 6.37
C SER A 16 -9.36 5.61 6.80
N LEU A 17 -10.31 4.68 6.79
CA LEU A 17 -11.62 4.88 7.42
C LEU A 17 -11.45 5.18 8.91
N ILE A 18 -12.29 6.07 9.44
CA ILE A 18 -12.22 6.49 10.86
C ILE A 18 -12.26 5.29 11.81
N SER A 19 -13.10 4.29 11.49
CA SER A 19 -13.25 3.06 12.27
C SER A 19 -11.98 2.19 12.34
N GLU A 20 -11.09 2.31 11.35
CA GLU A 20 -9.89 1.47 11.22
C GLU A 20 -8.63 2.15 11.75
N ARG A 21 -8.67 3.47 11.97
CA ARG A 21 -7.48 4.26 12.31
C ARG A 21 -6.78 3.77 13.57
N ASN A 22 -7.55 3.43 14.59
CA ASN A 22 -6.99 2.99 15.86
C ASN A 22 -6.28 1.64 15.74
N GLU A 23 -6.91 0.69 15.06
CA GLU A 23 -6.31 -0.62 14.78
C GLU A 23 -5.02 -0.48 13.96
N LYS A 24 -5.04 0.35 12.91
CA LYS A 24 -3.88 0.60 12.05
C LYS A 24 -2.75 1.27 12.82
N LEU A 25 -3.04 2.28 13.64
CA LEU A 25 -2.05 2.94 14.49
C LEU A 25 -1.36 1.92 15.41
N HIS A 26 -2.13 1.14 16.15
CA HIS A 26 -1.58 0.16 17.10
C HIS A 26 -0.80 -0.96 16.40
N SER A 27 -1.25 -1.39 15.22
CA SER A 27 -0.55 -2.36 14.38
C SER A 27 0.83 -1.85 13.95
N GLU A 28 0.92 -0.61 13.45
CA GLU A 28 2.18 -0.01 13.01
C GLU A 28 3.13 0.29 14.18
N MET A 29 2.61 0.73 15.33
CA MET A 29 3.41 0.91 16.54
C MET A 29 4.11 -0.38 16.96
N LYS A 30 3.39 -1.50 16.87
CA LYS A 30 3.96 -2.83 17.13
C LYS A 30 4.94 -3.24 16.04
N HIS A 31 4.62 -2.96 14.78
CA HIS A 31 5.50 -3.27 13.65
C HIS A 31 6.84 -2.55 13.74
N PHE A 32 6.87 -1.29 14.20
CA PHE A 32 8.10 -0.52 14.37
C PHE A 32 8.86 -0.82 15.67
N GLY A 33 8.48 -1.88 16.39
CA GLY A 33 9.19 -2.33 17.59
C GLY A 33 9.20 -1.30 18.71
N ILE A 34 8.18 -0.42 18.79
CA ILE A 34 8.08 0.54 19.89
C ILE A 34 7.93 -0.23 21.20
N SER A 35 8.81 0.03 22.17
CA SER A 35 8.81 -0.67 23.45
C SER A 35 7.52 -0.40 24.23
N ASP A 36 7.11 -1.33 25.08
CA ASP A 36 5.94 -1.16 25.96
C ASP A 36 6.04 0.10 26.83
N SER A 37 7.27 0.48 27.21
CA SER A 37 7.55 1.67 28.01
C SER A 37 7.36 2.99 27.24
N GLU A 38 7.53 2.99 25.92
CA GLU A 38 7.40 4.18 25.06
C GLU A 38 6.06 4.23 24.32
N TYR A 39 5.37 3.09 24.22
CA TYR A 39 4.17 2.88 23.42
C TYR A 39 3.08 3.93 23.63
N GLN A 40 2.66 4.13 24.87
CA GLN A 40 1.57 5.07 25.20
C GLN A 40 1.94 6.52 24.89
N LYS A 41 3.22 6.87 25.02
CA LYS A 41 3.72 8.21 24.69
C LYS A 41 3.73 8.40 23.17
N GLU A 42 4.24 7.43 22.42
CA GLU A 42 4.31 7.53 20.96
C GLU A 42 2.94 7.51 20.29
N VAL A 43 1.98 6.72 20.79
CA VAL A 43 0.59 6.75 20.33
C VAL A 43 0.02 8.16 20.47
N ARG A 44 0.11 8.77 21.66
CA ARG A 44 -0.40 10.14 21.88
C ARG A 44 0.29 11.17 21.00
N ASN A 45 1.60 11.03 20.78
CA ASN A 45 2.34 11.94 19.92
C ASN A 45 1.81 11.86 18.48
N VAL A 46 1.67 10.65 17.92
CA VAL A 46 1.16 10.48 16.55
C VAL A 46 -0.28 10.94 16.41
N GLU A 47 -1.13 10.65 17.40
CA GLU A 47 -2.51 11.15 17.41
C GLU A 47 -2.56 12.68 17.43
N SER A 48 -1.75 13.32 18.28
CA SER A 48 -1.64 14.77 18.35
C SER A 48 -1.18 15.36 17.02
N ASP A 49 -0.13 14.82 16.42
CA ASP A 49 0.41 15.27 15.14
C ASP A 49 -0.63 15.12 14.01
N PHE A 50 -1.42 14.04 14.04
CA PHE A 50 -2.49 13.82 13.09
C PHE A 50 -3.64 14.84 13.26
N LEU A 51 -4.15 14.99 14.49
CA LEU A 51 -5.29 15.85 14.82
C LEU A 51 -4.99 17.35 14.63
N CYS A 52 -3.74 17.74 14.88
CA CYS A 52 -3.24 19.11 14.73
C CYS A 52 -2.53 19.33 13.39
N GLY A 53 -2.60 18.37 12.47
CA GLY A 53 -1.91 18.43 11.18
C GLY A 53 -2.81 17.98 10.04
N ILE A 54 -2.39 16.92 9.34
CA ILE A 54 -2.98 16.55 8.05
C ILE A 54 -4.43 16.06 8.13
N GLN A 55 -4.98 15.73 9.30
CA GLN A 55 -6.42 15.44 9.42
C GLN A 55 -7.29 16.64 8.97
N ARG A 56 -6.75 17.86 9.03
CA ARG A 56 -7.46 19.11 8.70
C ARG A 56 -7.61 19.36 7.21
N ILE A 57 -6.89 18.61 6.38
CA ILE A 57 -6.97 18.67 4.92
C ILE A 57 -7.58 17.37 4.39
N ASN A 58 -8.37 17.46 3.32
CA ASN A 58 -8.89 16.25 2.66
C ASN A 58 -7.85 15.63 1.71
N SER A 59 -8.12 14.42 1.22
CA SER A 59 -7.15 13.66 0.42
C SER A 59 -6.77 14.35 -0.89
N ASN A 60 -7.70 15.08 -1.52
CA ASN A 60 -7.41 15.82 -2.76
C ASN A 60 -6.49 17.03 -2.49
N GLN A 61 -6.73 17.75 -1.40
CA GLN A 61 -5.90 18.87 -0.97
C GLN A 61 -4.48 18.40 -0.60
N LEU A 62 -4.38 17.31 0.18
CA LEU A 62 -3.11 16.71 0.56
C LEU A 62 -2.33 16.22 -0.68
N ASN A 63 -2.99 15.50 -1.59
CA ASN A 63 -2.36 15.04 -2.83
C ASN A 63 -1.88 16.19 -3.71
N ASN A 64 -2.61 17.31 -3.75
CA ASN A 64 -2.18 18.50 -4.49
C ASN A 64 -0.88 19.08 -3.93
N ILE A 65 -0.78 19.20 -2.61
CA ILE A 65 0.41 19.70 -1.91
C ILE A 65 1.58 18.74 -2.12
N LEU A 66 1.38 17.44 -1.89
CA LEU A 66 2.44 16.43 -2.03
C LEU A 66 2.96 16.32 -3.46
N LYS A 67 2.08 16.33 -4.46
CA LYS A 67 2.49 16.28 -5.87
C LYS A 67 3.43 17.44 -6.23
N GLN A 68 3.14 18.65 -5.73
CA GLN A 68 4.00 19.80 -5.97
C GLN A 68 5.33 19.69 -5.23
N ALA A 69 5.29 19.26 -3.97
CA ALA A 69 6.48 19.13 -3.14
C ALA A 69 7.43 18.02 -3.65
N LEU A 70 6.89 16.91 -4.16
CA LEU A 70 7.67 15.82 -4.77
C LEU A 70 8.29 16.21 -6.12
N GLN A 71 7.61 17.05 -6.91
CA GLN A 71 8.09 17.45 -8.24
C GLN A 71 9.12 18.59 -8.19
N ASN A 72 8.92 19.55 -7.29
CA ASN A 72 9.68 20.80 -7.27
C ASN A 72 10.51 21.00 -5.99
N GLY A 73 10.49 20.03 -5.08
CA GLY A 73 11.01 20.19 -3.73
C GLY A 73 10.01 20.90 -2.80
N VAL A 74 10.32 20.89 -1.50
CA VAL A 74 9.44 21.44 -0.47
C VAL A 74 9.59 22.96 -0.38
N ASP A 75 8.66 23.69 -1.01
CA ASP A 75 8.53 25.14 -0.87
C ASP A 75 7.48 25.50 0.19
N THR A 76 7.94 25.88 1.38
CA THR A 76 7.07 26.23 2.51
C THR A 76 6.15 27.42 2.21
N THR A 77 6.60 28.39 1.42
CA THR A 77 5.78 29.56 1.05
C THR A 77 4.63 29.15 0.15
N ASN A 78 4.88 28.25 -0.81
CA ASN A 78 3.85 27.71 -1.67
C ASN A 78 2.84 26.86 -0.88
N ILE A 79 3.33 26.01 0.02
CA ILE A 79 2.47 25.20 0.90
C ILE A 79 1.56 26.10 1.74
N ILE A 80 2.08 27.16 2.36
CA ILE A 80 1.25 28.12 3.12
C ILE A 80 0.18 28.75 2.23
N ARG A 81 0.53 29.23 1.03
CA ARG A 81 -0.45 29.80 0.09
C ARG A 81 -1.54 28.80 -0.29
N ARG A 82 -1.18 27.52 -0.47
CA ARG A 82 -2.15 26.44 -0.73
C ARG A 82 -3.07 26.21 0.46
N LEU A 83 -2.53 26.16 1.68
CA LEU A 83 -3.30 25.99 2.91
C LEU A 83 -4.24 27.17 3.17
N GLU A 84 -3.79 28.39 2.92
CA GLU A 84 -4.64 29.59 2.97
C GLU A 84 -5.74 29.55 1.91
N PHE A 85 -5.43 29.14 0.67
CA PHE A 85 -6.42 28.93 -0.39
C PHE A 85 -7.44 27.84 -0.04
N PHE A 86 -7.04 26.81 0.70
CA PHE A 86 -7.92 25.77 1.22
C PHE A 86 -8.63 26.15 2.53
N GLU A 87 -8.47 27.39 3.00
CA GLU A 87 -9.07 27.92 4.22
C GLU A 87 -8.71 27.12 5.48
N ILE A 88 -7.51 26.52 5.51
CA ILE A 88 -7.00 25.79 6.68
C ILE A 88 -6.53 26.80 7.73
N ASN A 89 -6.95 26.59 8.99
CA ASN A 89 -6.53 27.44 10.10
C ASN A 89 -4.99 27.42 10.25
N LYS A 90 -4.41 28.60 10.46
CA LYS A 90 -2.97 28.85 10.65
C LYS A 90 -2.36 28.03 11.79
N ASP A 91 -3.15 27.70 12.81
CA ASP A 91 -2.71 26.86 13.94
C ASP A 91 -2.22 25.47 13.50
N PHE A 92 -2.61 25.00 12.31
CA PHE A 92 -2.21 23.69 11.78
C PHE A 92 -1.13 23.76 10.71
N HIS A 93 -0.77 24.95 10.24
CA HIS A 93 0.12 25.12 9.08
C HIS A 93 1.51 24.53 9.34
N GLU A 94 2.08 24.81 10.51
CA GLU A 94 3.41 24.32 10.88
C GLU A 94 3.48 22.79 10.89
N ASN A 95 2.50 22.11 11.50
CA ASN A 95 2.45 20.65 11.54
C ASN A 95 2.24 20.04 10.15
N ILE A 96 1.44 20.67 9.29
CA ILE A 96 1.25 20.20 7.91
C ILE A 96 2.54 20.39 7.11
N ILE A 97 3.23 21.53 7.25
CA ILE A 97 4.51 21.77 6.58
C ILE A 97 5.55 20.77 7.06
N GLN A 98 5.64 20.53 8.37
CA GLN A 98 6.57 19.56 8.94
C GLN A 98 6.29 18.16 8.42
N PHE A 99 5.02 17.76 8.34
CA PHE A 99 4.64 16.50 7.70
C PHE A 99 5.12 16.42 6.24
N VAL A 100 4.88 17.46 5.42
CA VAL A 100 5.29 17.44 4.00
C VAL A 100 6.80 17.40 3.88
N GLN A 101 7.53 18.12 4.72
CA GLN A 101 8.99 18.06 4.79
C GLN A 101 9.46 16.65 5.13
N ASP A 102 8.93 16.05 6.20
CA ASP A 102 9.32 14.71 6.64
C ASP A 102 8.92 13.64 5.62
N TYR A 103 7.80 13.82 4.92
CA TYR A 103 7.32 12.90 3.88
C TYR A 103 8.16 12.97 2.59
N VAL A 104 8.62 14.17 2.19
CA VAL A 104 9.43 14.35 0.98
C VAL A 104 10.92 14.13 1.23
N GLN A 105 11.42 14.50 2.41
CA GLN A 105 12.80 14.25 2.85
C GLN A 105 13.01 12.84 3.40
N ALA A 106 11.94 12.06 3.55
CA ALA A 106 12.08 10.62 3.55
C ALA A 106 12.63 10.21 2.17
N GLU A 107 13.96 10.28 2.00
CA GLU A 107 14.64 9.89 0.76
C GLU A 107 14.07 8.54 0.30
N GLU A 108 13.57 8.56 -0.94
CA GLU A 108 12.82 7.54 -1.66
C GLU A 108 11.45 7.15 -1.07
N PRO A 109 10.42 6.89 -1.92
CA PRO A 109 9.21 6.24 -1.45
C PRO A 109 9.64 4.97 -0.70
N VAL A 110 9.33 4.87 0.59
CA VAL A 110 9.81 3.82 1.51
C VAL A 110 10.09 2.53 0.75
N ASP A 111 11.36 2.26 0.46
CA ASP A 111 11.76 0.92 0.09
C ASP A 111 11.50 0.07 1.33
N VAL A 112 10.67 -0.96 1.17
CA VAL A 112 10.34 -1.93 2.22
C VAL A 112 11.61 -2.64 2.74
N GLY A 113 12.80 -2.36 2.17
CA GLY A 113 14.11 -2.74 2.69
C GLY A 113 14.55 -2.05 4.00
N ASP A 114 13.98 -0.89 4.36
CA ASP A 114 14.29 -0.21 5.65
C ASP A 114 13.31 -0.57 6.78
N LEU A 115 12.31 -1.42 6.48
CA LEU A 115 11.45 -2.04 7.48
C LEU A 115 12.12 -3.33 7.97
N ASP A 116 12.74 -3.19 9.15
CA ASP A 116 13.11 -4.24 10.10
C ASP A 116 14.56 -4.80 10.03
N ALA A 117 15.44 -4.27 10.89
CA ALA A 117 16.77 -4.81 11.16
C ALA A 117 16.75 -6.17 11.88
N GLU A 118 15.57 -6.62 12.36
CA GLU A 118 15.36 -7.90 13.02
C GLU A 118 14.56 -8.90 12.15
N PHE A 119 14.43 -8.66 10.84
CA PHE A 119 13.90 -9.65 9.90
C PHE A 119 14.77 -10.91 9.87
N ARG A 120 14.42 -11.90 10.71
CA ARG A 120 14.96 -13.26 10.68
C ARG A 120 13.81 -14.23 10.40
N GLY A 121 13.56 -14.51 9.13
CA GLY A 121 12.48 -15.43 8.78
C GLY A 121 12.28 -15.69 7.29
N VAL A 122 13.19 -16.48 6.70
CA VAL A 122 12.96 -17.46 5.63
C VAL A 122 12.05 -17.03 4.45
N GLN A 123 12.73 -16.69 3.33
CA GLN A 123 12.29 -16.85 1.94
C GLN A 123 10.79 -16.57 1.67
N VAL A 124 10.57 -15.27 1.54
CA VAL A 124 9.62 -14.53 0.71
C VAL A 124 8.82 -15.39 -0.29
N ALA A 125 7.49 -15.34 -0.19
CA ALA A 125 6.66 -15.31 -1.39
C ALA A 125 7.03 -14.00 -2.09
N SER A 126 7.97 -14.05 -3.03
CA SER A 126 8.75 -12.87 -3.37
C SER A 126 7.86 -11.70 -3.78
N ARG A 127 8.03 -10.59 -3.06
CA ARG A 127 7.63 -9.22 -3.42
C ARG A 127 7.88 -8.92 -4.91
N ASP A 128 8.85 -9.61 -5.49
CA ASP A 128 9.21 -9.62 -6.91
C ASP A 128 8.07 -10.07 -7.83
N ASN A 129 7.20 -11.00 -7.41
CA ASN A 129 6.21 -11.60 -8.31
C ASN A 129 5.00 -10.69 -8.56
N PHE A 130 4.46 -10.02 -7.54
CA PHE A 130 3.38 -9.02 -7.74
C PHE A 130 3.89 -7.74 -8.38
N ASN A 131 5.06 -7.23 -7.97
CA ASN A 131 5.66 -6.08 -8.64
C ASN A 131 5.97 -6.40 -10.10
N THR A 132 6.43 -7.61 -10.41
CA THR A 132 6.63 -8.05 -11.81
C THR A 132 5.30 -8.10 -12.56
N ILE A 133 4.26 -8.71 -12.00
CA ILE A 133 2.93 -8.78 -12.63
C ILE A 133 2.34 -7.39 -12.87
N ILE A 134 2.45 -6.48 -11.90
CA ILE A 134 1.98 -5.09 -11.98
C ILE A 134 2.78 -4.31 -13.03
N ASN A 135 4.11 -4.41 -13.01
CA ASN A 135 4.98 -3.67 -13.92
C ASN A 135 4.89 -4.18 -15.37
N GLN A 136 4.74 -5.49 -15.57
CA GLN A 136 4.59 -6.07 -16.91
C GLN A 136 3.15 -5.98 -17.43
N GLY A 137 2.17 -5.72 -16.56
CA GLY A 137 0.76 -5.53 -16.92
C GLY A 137 0.03 -6.81 -17.32
N TRP A 138 0.61 -7.99 -17.06
CA TRP A 138 -0.01 -9.27 -17.39
C TRP A 138 0.45 -10.39 -16.44
N THR A 139 -0.33 -11.46 -16.38
CA THR A 139 0.02 -12.73 -15.72
C THR A 139 -0.30 -13.89 -16.66
N GLY A 140 0.48 -14.98 -16.65
CA GLY A 140 0.38 -16.01 -17.70
C GLY A 140 0.60 -17.44 -17.24
N ASP A 141 0.48 -18.35 -18.20
CA ASP A 141 0.62 -19.81 -18.04
C ASP A 141 -0.49 -20.49 -17.22
N TRP A 142 -1.67 -19.85 -17.16
CA TRP A 142 -2.81 -20.34 -16.37
C TRP A 142 -3.66 -21.38 -17.11
N ASP A 143 -4.13 -22.40 -16.39
CA ASP A 143 -5.06 -23.45 -16.84
C ASP A 143 -6.54 -23.02 -16.76
N LEU A 144 -6.84 -21.76 -17.07
CA LEU A 144 -8.14 -21.16 -16.82
C LEU A 144 -8.77 -20.72 -18.14
N ASN A 145 -9.68 -21.54 -18.67
CA ASN A 145 -10.44 -21.22 -19.87
C ASN A 145 -11.34 -19.98 -19.62
N PRO A 146 -11.25 -18.93 -20.45
CA PRO A 146 -11.99 -17.68 -20.28
C PRO A 146 -13.43 -17.65 -20.83
N ASP A 147 -13.97 -18.72 -21.41
CA ASP A 147 -15.11 -18.67 -22.34
C ASP A 147 -16.45 -18.12 -21.82
N ASN A 148 -16.60 -17.71 -20.55
CA ASN A 148 -17.87 -17.17 -20.01
C ASN A 148 -17.75 -16.11 -18.90
N ILE A 149 -16.64 -15.37 -18.78
CA ILE A 149 -16.43 -14.50 -17.60
C ILE A 149 -16.99 -13.09 -17.79
N ASN A 150 -17.96 -12.77 -16.94
CA ASN A 150 -18.45 -11.42 -16.72
C ASN A 150 -18.90 -11.31 -15.25
N PRO A 151 -18.38 -10.39 -14.42
CA PRO A 151 -17.46 -9.27 -14.68
C PRO A 151 -16.02 -9.66 -14.99
N LYS A 152 -15.31 -8.78 -15.71
CA LYS A 152 -13.91 -8.93 -16.13
C LYS A 152 -12.94 -8.61 -14.99
N ARG A 153 -12.93 -9.38 -13.89
CA ARG A 153 -11.91 -9.21 -12.84
C ARG A 153 -11.22 -10.52 -12.50
N VAL A 154 -9.93 -10.43 -12.20
CA VAL A 154 -9.07 -11.55 -11.81
C VAL A 154 -8.54 -11.30 -10.40
N GLN A 155 -8.43 -12.37 -9.63
CA GLN A 155 -7.77 -12.40 -8.34
C GLN A 155 -6.60 -13.38 -8.39
N ILE A 156 -5.41 -12.93 -7.99
CA ILE A 156 -4.16 -13.68 -8.00
C ILE A 156 -3.64 -13.78 -6.56
N ALA A 157 -3.46 -14.99 -6.05
CA ALA A 157 -2.98 -15.25 -4.72
C ALA A 157 -1.44 -15.14 -4.61
N SER A 158 -0.97 -14.65 -3.46
CA SER A 158 0.44 -14.71 -3.10
C SER A 158 0.83 -16.15 -2.78
N MET A 159 1.86 -16.67 -3.46
CA MET A 159 2.41 -18.02 -3.24
C MET A 159 3.89 -17.96 -2.88
N ASN A 160 4.37 -18.93 -2.10
CA ASN A 160 5.81 -19.19 -1.96
C ASN A 160 6.38 -19.92 -3.17
N ASP A 161 7.71 -20.00 -3.28
CA ASP A 161 8.43 -20.63 -4.40
C ASP A 161 8.00 -22.08 -4.68
N ASP A 162 7.56 -22.80 -3.64
CA ASP A 162 7.07 -24.18 -3.78
C ASP A 162 5.61 -24.29 -4.25
N GLY A 163 4.88 -23.17 -4.35
CA GLY A 163 3.47 -23.15 -4.77
C GLY A 163 2.49 -23.78 -3.76
N LEU A 164 2.94 -24.05 -2.53
CA LEU A 164 2.23 -24.93 -1.61
C LEU A 164 1.29 -24.21 -0.63
N PHE A 165 1.52 -22.93 -0.30
CA PHE A 165 0.67 -22.24 0.70
C PHE A 165 0.40 -20.76 0.40
N PRO A 166 -0.88 -20.35 0.32
CA PRO A 166 -1.27 -18.95 0.14
C PRO A 166 -1.09 -18.13 1.41
N ARG A 167 -0.43 -16.97 1.31
CA ARG A 167 0.03 -16.21 2.49
C ARG A 167 -0.85 -15.02 2.87
N GLY A 168 -2.12 -15.06 2.48
CA GLY A 168 -3.13 -14.09 2.94
C GLY A 168 -3.08 -12.73 2.25
N TYR A 169 -2.49 -12.65 1.06
CA TYR A 169 -2.60 -11.48 0.17
C TYR A 169 -3.08 -11.89 -1.22
N TYR A 170 -3.90 -11.03 -1.83
CA TYR A 170 -4.34 -11.12 -3.22
C TYR A 170 -3.96 -9.89 -4.02
N LEU A 171 -3.80 -10.07 -5.32
CA LEU A 171 -3.84 -9.02 -6.32
C LEU A 171 -5.16 -9.15 -7.08
N ASN A 172 -6.07 -8.20 -6.90
CA ASN A 172 -7.27 -8.05 -7.72
C ASN A 172 -6.97 -7.11 -8.87
N ALA A 173 -7.46 -7.41 -10.07
CA ALA A 173 -7.29 -6.50 -11.20
C ALA A 173 -8.39 -6.70 -12.23
N ASP A 174 -8.64 -5.68 -13.04
CA ASP A 174 -9.57 -5.75 -14.16
C ASP A 174 -8.90 -6.45 -15.34
N ILE A 175 -9.63 -7.33 -16.03
CA ILE A 175 -9.13 -8.05 -17.20
C ILE A 175 -9.35 -7.17 -18.43
N ILE A 176 -8.24 -6.80 -19.07
CA ILE A 176 -8.24 -6.02 -20.31
C ILE A 176 -8.35 -6.96 -21.52
N ASP A 177 -7.51 -8.00 -21.53
CA ASP A 177 -7.37 -8.92 -22.66
C ASP A 177 -6.97 -10.31 -22.15
N ILE A 178 -7.29 -11.35 -22.92
CA ILE A 178 -6.89 -12.72 -22.64
C ILE A 178 -6.36 -13.34 -23.94
N GLN A 179 -5.13 -13.85 -23.89
CA GLN A 179 -4.46 -14.46 -25.04
C GLN A 179 -4.12 -15.91 -24.77
N GLU A 180 -4.39 -16.77 -25.74
CA GLU A 180 -3.96 -18.16 -25.72
C GLU A 180 -2.45 -18.28 -25.91
N ILE A 181 -1.82 -19.16 -25.13
CA ILE A 181 -0.41 -19.52 -25.22
C ILE A 181 -0.31 -21.03 -25.39
N GLN A 182 0.46 -21.47 -26.37
CA GLN A 182 0.86 -22.87 -26.50
C GLN A 182 1.99 -23.17 -25.51
N TYR A 183 1.73 -24.03 -24.52
CA TYR A 183 2.70 -24.42 -23.51
C TYR A 183 2.70 -25.95 -23.34
N ILE A 184 3.78 -26.60 -23.77
CA ILE A 184 4.02 -28.06 -23.63
C ILE A 184 2.78 -28.89 -24.06
N GLY A 185 2.27 -28.62 -25.27
CA GLY A 185 1.14 -29.36 -25.86
C GLY A 185 -0.23 -29.07 -25.24
N LYS A 186 -0.33 -28.04 -24.38
CA LYS A 186 -1.59 -27.55 -23.80
C LYS A 186 -1.79 -26.08 -24.14
N ILE A 187 -3.06 -25.67 -24.26
CA ILE A 187 -3.41 -24.26 -24.32
C ILE A 187 -3.44 -23.72 -22.87
N ARG A 188 -2.70 -22.65 -22.64
CA ARG A 188 -2.71 -21.82 -21.43
C ARG A 188 -3.16 -20.42 -21.79
N TYR A 189 -3.43 -19.60 -20.79
CA TYR A 189 -3.92 -18.24 -21.02
C TYR A 189 -3.05 -17.20 -20.33
N ARG A 190 -2.71 -16.15 -21.08
CA ARG A 190 -2.16 -14.89 -20.57
C ARG A 190 -3.29 -13.91 -20.36
N ILE A 191 -3.34 -13.32 -19.18
CA ILE A 191 -4.37 -12.37 -18.75
C ILE A 191 -3.69 -11.01 -18.60
N PHE A 192 -4.10 -10.04 -19.40
CA PHE A 192 -3.67 -8.64 -19.30
C PHE A 192 -4.57 -7.89 -18.33
N ILE A 193 -3.96 -7.09 -17.46
CA ILE A 193 -4.64 -6.52 -16.30
C ILE A 193 -4.53 -5.00 -16.20
N ALA A 194 -5.59 -4.36 -15.69
CA ALA A 194 -5.66 -2.94 -15.33
C ALA A 194 -6.08 -2.78 -13.86
N ASN A 195 -5.81 -1.61 -13.28
CA ASN A 195 -6.27 -1.23 -11.94
C ASN A 195 -5.94 -2.27 -10.85
N PRO A 196 -4.66 -2.62 -10.66
CA PRO A 196 -4.27 -3.60 -9.66
C PRO A 196 -4.52 -3.09 -8.23
N GLU A 197 -5.21 -3.90 -7.43
CA GLU A 197 -5.53 -3.67 -6.03
C GLU A 197 -4.95 -4.81 -5.19
N ILE A 198 -4.03 -4.51 -4.28
CA ILE A 198 -3.51 -5.51 -3.35
C ILE A 198 -4.43 -5.58 -2.14
N ILE A 199 -4.98 -6.76 -1.88
CA ILE A 199 -5.91 -7.02 -0.79
C ILE A 199 -5.23 -7.91 0.24
N ASN A 200 -5.11 -7.43 1.47
CA ASN A 200 -4.76 -8.25 2.62
C ASN A 200 -6.01 -8.96 3.15
N THR A 201 -5.93 -10.27 3.32
CA THR A 201 -7.07 -11.09 3.76
C THR A 201 -7.17 -11.22 5.27
N GLY A 202 -6.15 -10.77 6.01
CA GLY A 202 -6.02 -10.98 7.45
C GLY A 202 -5.90 -12.45 7.87
N ASN A 203 -5.92 -13.39 6.91
CA ASN A 203 -5.98 -14.82 7.16
C ASN A 203 -4.75 -15.51 6.53
N ARG A 204 -3.81 -15.89 7.40
CA ARG A 204 -2.58 -16.61 7.02
C ARG A 204 -2.82 -18.09 6.65
N ASN A 205 -4.06 -18.59 6.83
CA ASN A 205 -4.43 -20.00 6.68
C ASN A 205 -5.51 -20.22 5.61
N VAL A 206 -5.52 -19.41 4.54
CA VAL A 206 -6.39 -19.71 3.40
C VAL A 206 -5.76 -20.84 2.59
N LYS A 207 -6.35 -22.04 2.62
CA LYS A 207 -5.93 -23.15 1.74
C LYS A 207 -6.59 -23.00 0.38
N PHE A 208 -5.80 -22.84 -0.67
CA PHE A 208 -6.32 -22.89 -2.04
C PHE A 208 -6.13 -24.27 -2.65
N ILE A 209 -7.14 -24.69 -3.40
CA ILE A 209 -7.13 -25.90 -4.22
C ILE A 209 -6.36 -25.56 -5.50
N ALA A 210 -5.05 -25.81 -5.51
CA ALA A 210 -4.12 -25.92 -6.66
C ALA A 210 -4.05 -24.81 -7.74
N GLN A 211 -4.96 -23.83 -7.76
CA GLN A 211 -5.01 -22.75 -8.75
C GLN A 211 -4.95 -21.40 -8.02
N PRO A 212 -3.85 -20.65 -8.17
CA PRO A 212 -3.64 -19.37 -7.49
C PRO A 212 -4.34 -18.21 -8.18
N VAL A 213 -4.93 -18.43 -9.35
CA VAL A 213 -5.68 -17.42 -10.10
C VAL A 213 -7.14 -17.84 -10.15
N ARG A 214 -8.04 -16.88 -9.94
CA ARG A 214 -9.49 -17.09 -10.10
C ARG A 214 -10.16 -15.84 -10.64
N TYR A 215 -11.26 -16.03 -11.36
CA TYR A 215 -12.12 -14.94 -11.77
C TYR A 215 -13.04 -14.52 -10.62
N ILE A 216 -13.25 -13.22 -10.47
CA ILE A 216 -14.11 -12.64 -9.43
C ILE A 216 -15.13 -11.71 -10.07
N LYS A 217 -16.28 -11.55 -9.40
CA LYS A 217 -17.29 -10.57 -9.78
C LYS A 217 -16.98 -9.21 -9.16
#